data_AF-A0A3M5TPN7-F1
#
_entry.id   AF-A0A3M5TPN7-F1
#
_cell.length_a   1.000
_cell.length_b   1.000
_cell.length_c   1.000
_cell.angle_alpha   90.00
_cell.angle_beta   90.00
_cell.angle_gamma   90.00
#
_symmetry.space_group_name_H-M   'P 1'
#
loop_
_entity.id
_entity.type
_entity.pdbx_description
1 polymer ?
#
loop_
_entity_poly.entity_id
_entity_poly.type
_entity_poly.pdbx_seq_one_letter_code
_entity_poly.pdbx_strand_id
1 'polypeptide(L)'
;MDRVWVRRRTIRLASLAISDKPYLVYIYTEDGELGLYLGGTPLNNPEDMTKLSILEESLQSFYTQLHDGFIFYIDYSMGPSRVQDFVNIHDLCDDACPTGPELNAFFSSGAGDYMAVDKNSFPPVNYIWWHEKQDCPDVDIDTWPTMDAWMDIFLENSDSNESILE
;
A
#
# COMPACT_ATOMS: atom_id res chain seq x y z
N MET A 1 -0.03 11.99 12.58
CA MET A 1 -0.76 12.16 11.31
C MET A 1 -2.05 11.37 11.43
N ASP A 2 -3.17 12.03 11.72
CA ASP A 2 -4.49 11.39 11.70
C ASP A 2 -5.03 11.51 10.27
N ARG A 3 -5.09 10.39 9.53
CA ARG A 3 -5.62 10.35 8.15
C ARG A 3 -7.15 10.26 8.16
N VAL A 4 -7.81 10.73 7.11
CA VAL A 4 -9.28 10.96 7.07
C VAL A 4 -10.09 9.66 7.17
N TRP A 5 -9.62 8.57 6.57
CA TRP A 5 -10.25 7.24 6.64
C TRP A 5 -10.21 6.63 8.06
N VAL A 6 -9.24 7.04 8.90
CA VAL A 6 -9.16 6.63 10.31
C VAL A 6 -10.28 7.25 11.15
N ARG A 7 -10.85 8.40 10.74
CA ARG A 7 -11.80 9.16 11.56
C ARG A 7 -13.26 8.79 11.36
N ARG A 8 -13.63 8.15 10.24
CA ARG A 8 -15.04 7.89 9.90
C ARG A 8 -15.63 6.63 10.54
N ARG A 9 -14.81 5.77 11.14
CA ARG A 9 -15.23 4.47 11.67
C ARG A 9 -14.80 4.28 13.12
N THR A 10 -15.54 3.46 13.86
CA THR A 10 -15.12 3.10 15.23
C THR A 10 -13.87 2.24 15.14
N ILE A 11 -12.70 2.85 15.33
CA ILE A 11 -11.44 2.13 15.32
C ILE A 11 -11.10 1.70 16.74
N ARG A 12 -10.95 0.39 16.94
CA ARG A 12 -10.29 -0.16 18.13
C ARG A 12 -8.86 -0.50 17.74
N LEU A 13 -7.91 -0.01 18.52
CA LEU A 13 -6.49 -0.32 18.35
C LEU A 13 -6.13 -1.44 19.33
N ALA A 14 -5.48 -2.47 18.80
CA ALA A 14 -4.89 -3.54 19.60
C ALA A 14 -3.47 -3.82 19.10
N SER A 15 -2.55 -4.16 20.00
CA SER A 15 -1.26 -4.72 19.59
C SER A 15 -1.37 -6.23 19.49
N LEU A 16 -0.82 -6.79 18.40
CA LEU A 16 -0.75 -8.23 18.18
C LEU A 16 0.69 -8.62 17.87
N ALA A 17 1.21 -9.63 18.54
CA ALA A 17 2.47 -10.26 18.19
C ALA A 17 2.18 -11.50 17.34
N ILE A 18 2.68 -11.55 16.11
CA ILE A 18 2.61 -12.72 15.23
C ILE A 18 4.04 -13.19 14.99
N SER A 19 4.38 -14.40 15.46
CA SER A 19 5.72 -15.01 15.31
C SER A 19 6.86 -14.05 15.70
N ASP A 20 6.78 -13.49 16.91
CA ASP A 20 7.74 -12.54 17.50
C ASP A 20 7.89 -11.18 16.79
N LYS A 21 7.10 -10.91 15.74
CA LYS A 21 7.02 -9.58 15.12
C LYS A 21 5.82 -8.81 15.68
N PRO A 22 6.01 -7.60 16.24
CA PRO A 22 4.91 -6.77 16.69
C PRO A 22 4.20 -6.09 15.52
N TYR A 23 2.87 -6.11 15.56
CA TYR A 23 1.98 -5.37 14.67
C TYR A 23 1.01 -4.53 15.48
N LEU A 24 0.70 -3.34 14.97
CA LEU A 24 -0.44 -2.58 15.41
C LEU A 24 -1.65 -2.97 14.55
N VAL A 25 -2.69 -3.50 15.19
CA VAL A 25 -3.92 -3.93 14.53
C VAL A 25 -4.94 -2.81 14.61
N TYR A 26 -5.42 -2.41 13.44
CA TYR A 26 -6.46 -1.44 13.24
C TYR A 26 -7.74 -2.20 12.96
N ILE A 27 -8.62 -2.25 13.95
CA ILE A 27 -9.90 -2.94 13.87
C ILE A 27 -10.97 -1.91 13.55
N TYR A 28 -11.68 -2.09 12.45
CA TYR A 28 -12.85 -1.30 12.13
C TYR A 28 -14.05 -2.20 11.87
N THR A 29 -15.25 -1.62 12.01
CA THR A 29 -16.50 -2.27 11.66
C THR A 29 -17.20 -1.41 10.63
N GLU A 30 -17.66 -2.04 9.56
CA GLU A 30 -18.54 -1.47 8.55
C GLU A 30 -19.70 -2.44 8.34
N ASP A 31 -20.93 -1.95 8.42
CA ASP A 31 -22.18 -2.72 8.25
C ASP A 31 -22.29 -4.06 9.03
N GLY A 32 -21.55 -4.17 10.13
CA GLY A 32 -21.52 -5.37 10.98
C GLY A 32 -20.38 -6.33 10.69
N GLU A 33 -19.66 -6.13 9.59
CA GLU A 33 -18.47 -6.88 9.21
C GLU A 33 -17.20 -6.29 9.84
N LEU A 34 -16.29 -7.18 10.23
CA LEU A 34 -15.04 -6.81 10.89
C LEU A 34 -13.90 -6.73 9.88
N GLY A 35 -13.33 -5.54 9.71
CA GLY A 35 -12.13 -5.33 8.92
C GLY A 35 -10.89 -5.11 9.79
N LEU A 36 -9.76 -5.61 9.31
CA LEU A 36 -8.48 -5.58 10.02
C LEU A 36 -7.36 -5.10 9.10
N TYR A 37 -6.66 -4.05 9.51
CA TYR A 37 -5.37 -3.67 8.92
C TYR A 37 -4.23 -3.92 9.89
N LEU A 38 -3.09 -4.36 9.35
CA LEU A 38 -1.86 -4.56 10.09
C LEU A 38 -0.83 -3.49 9.72
N GLY A 39 -0.46 -2.67 10.70
CA GLY A 39 0.71 -1.79 10.61
C GLY A 39 1.94 -2.48 11.19
N GLY A 40 3.00 -2.63 10.38
CA GLY A 40 4.28 -3.18 10.84
C GLY A 40 5.03 -2.28 11.80
N THR A 41 6.11 -2.80 12.40
CA THR A 41 6.98 -2.00 13.26
C THR A 41 7.80 -1.01 12.43
N PRO A 42 7.91 0.28 12.81
CA PRO A 42 8.73 1.24 12.08
C PRO A 42 10.17 0.79 11.89
N LEU A 43 10.74 1.10 10.73
CA LEU A 43 12.09 0.67 10.34
C LEU A 43 13.15 1.58 10.96
N ASN A 44 14.23 0.95 11.45
CA ASN A 44 15.36 1.66 12.06
C ASN A 44 16.73 1.11 11.65
N ASN A 45 16.78 0.08 10.80
CA ASN A 45 18.03 -0.55 10.39
C ASN A 45 18.58 0.07 9.08
N PRO A 46 19.90 0.09 8.84
CA PRO A 46 20.48 0.74 7.67
C PRO A 46 20.14 0.11 6.31
N GLU A 47 19.87 -1.20 6.28
CA GLU A 47 19.55 -1.92 5.04
C GLU A 47 18.21 -1.46 4.48
N ASP A 48 17.19 -1.35 5.33
CA ASP A 48 15.88 -0.86 4.98
C ASP A 48 15.91 0.62 4.58
N MET A 49 16.72 1.45 5.26
CA MET A 49 16.90 2.86 4.91
C MET A 49 17.46 3.03 3.50
N THR A 50 18.29 2.10 3.04
CA THR A 50 18.82 2.11 1.67
C THR A 50 17.69 1.85 0.67
N LYS A 51 16.80 0.89 0.94
CA LYS A 51 15.62 0.62 0.09
C LYS A 51 14.61 1.77 0.10
N LEU A 52 14.47 2.49 1.22
CA LEU A 52 13.59 3.65 1.33
C LEU A 52 14.11 4.89 0.60
N SER A 53 15.41 4.97 0.31
CA SER A 53 16.03 6.15 -0.30
C SER A 53 15.48 6.53 -1.68
N ILE A 54 14.82 5.59 -2.36
CA ILE A 54 14.15 5.82 -3.65
C ILE A 54 12.81 6.54 -3.49
N LEU A 55 12.22 6.56 -2.30
CA LEU A 55 10.92 7.17 -2.02
C LEU A 55 11.06 8.65 -1.66
N GLU A 56 9.98 9.40 -1.81
CA GLU A 56 9.89 10.76 -1.26
C GLU A 56 9.92 10.79 0.28
N GLU A 57 10.35 11.91 0.86
CA GLU A 57 10.55 12.08 2.31
C GLU A 57 9.30 11.76 3.14
N SER A 58 8.12 12.05 2.59
CA SER A 58 6.84 11.81 3.25
C SER A 58 6.58 10.30 3.45
N LEU A 59 6.89 9.47 2.45
CA LEU A 59 6.80 8.02 2.50
C LEU A 59 7.91 7.45 3.38
N GLN A 60 9.14 7.96 3.27
CA GLN A 60 10.21 7.57 4.20
C GLN A 60 9.80 7.80 5.65
N SER A 61 9.16 8.92 5.96
CA SER A 61 8.64 9.22 7.29
C SER A 61 7.55 8.24 7.73
N PHE A 62 6.67 7.82 6.82
CA PHE A 62 5.69 6.77 7.09
C PHE A 62 6.36 5.46 7.53
N TYR A 63 7.35 4.98 6.77
CA TYR A 63 8.03 3.72 7.06
C TYR A 63 8.91 3.75 8.33
N THR A 64 9.48 4.91 8.65
CA THR A 64 10.44 5.06 9.76
C THR A 64 9.80 5.53 11.07
N GLN A 65 8.61 6.15 11.01
CA GLN A 65 7.95 6.72 12.19
C GLN A 65 6.58 6.12 12.47
N LEU A 66 5.90 5.57 11.46
CA LEU A 66 4.54 5.04 11.62
C LEU A 66 4.48 3.52 11.46
N HIS A 67 4.72 2.98 10.27
CA HIS A 67 4.63 1.53 10.01
C HIS A 67 5.52 1.04 8.87
N ASP A 68 6.14 -0.13 9.05
CA ASP A 68 6.61 -0.95 7.92
C ASP A 68 5.44 -1.65 7.24
N GLY A 69 4.88 -1.00 6.23
CA GLY A 69 3.68 -1.45 5.53
C GLY A 69 2.39 -1.29 6.35
N PHE A 70 1.27 -1.24 5.65
CA PHE A 70 -0.06 -1.12 6.24
C PHE A 70 -1.05 -1.88 5.37
N ILE A 71 -1.22 -3.17 5.63
CA ILE A 71 -1.89 -4.10 4.71
C ILE A 71 -3.20 -4.62 5.30
N PHE A 72 -4.20 -4.81 4.44
CA PHE A 72 -5.44 -5.50 4.81
C PHE A 72 -5.14 -6.96 5.18
N TYR A 73 -5.58 -7.37 6.37
CA TYR A 73 -5.12 -8.62 6.99
C TYR A 73 -5.66 -9.89 6.32
N ILE A 74 -6.90 -9.85 5.80
CA ILE A 74 -7.61 -11.07 5.40
C ILE A 74 -6.92 -11.76 4.22
N ASP A 75 -6.46 -10.98 3.26
CA ASP A 75 -5.90 -11.47 1.99
C ASP A 75 -4.54 -10.86 1.65
N TYR A 76 -4.01 -9.95 2.49
CA TYR A 76 -2.76 -9.23 2.25
C TYR A 76 -2.73 -8.48 0.91
N SER A 77 -3.90 -8.05 0.41
CA SER A 77 -4.03 -7.56 -0.96
C SER A 77 -3.86 -6.05 -1.10
N MET A 78 -4.42 -5.26 -0.16
CA MET A 78 -4.56 -3.80 -0.31
C MET A 78 -3.75 -3.03 0.75
N GLY A 79 -2.95 -2.05 0.28
CA GLY A 79 -2.26 -1.08 1.13
C GLY A 79 -0.75 -0.93 0.85
N PRO A 80 -0.05 -0.06 1.60
CA PRO A 80 1.40 0.02 1.58
C PRO A 80 2.04 -1.33 1.90
N SER A 81 2.90 -1.80 1.01
CA SER A 81 3.67 -3.04 1.19
C SER A 81 4.79 -2.82 2.21
N ARG A 82 5.29 -3.89 2.82
CA ARG A 82 6.53 -3.78 3.61
C ARG A 82 7.69 -3.49 2.68
N VAL A 83 8.73 -2.86 3.20
CA VAL A 83 9.93 -2.53 2.41
C VAL A 83 10.62 -3.77 1.84
N GLN A 84 10.57 -4.89 2.57
CA GLN A 84 11.07 -6.18 2.08
C GLN A 84 10.24 -6.77 0.94
N ASP A 85 8.98 -6.35 0.81
CA ASP A 85 8.00 -6.90 -0.12
C ASP A 85 7.77 -5.93 -1.31
N PHE A 86 8.61 -4.90 -1.48
CA PHE A 86 8.59 -4.05 -2.67
C PHE A 86 8.91 -4.90 -3.90
N VAL A 87 8.05 -4.78 -4.91
CA VAL A 87 8.14 -5.59 -6.14
C VAL A 87 8.66 -4.72 -7.27
N ASN A 88 9.62 -5.23 -8.05
CA ASN A 88 9.94 -4.58 -9.30
C ASN A 88 8.84 -4.87 -10.32
N ILE A 89 8.23 -3.84 -10.90
CA ILE A 89 7.11 -4.02 -11.84
C ILE A 89 7.51 -4.87 -13.05
N HIS A 90 8.80 -4.87 -13.44
CA HIS A 90 9.27 -5.69 -14.56
C HIS A 90 9.12 -7.19 -14.28
N ASP A 91 9.15 -7.59 -13.01
CA ASP A 91 8.96 -8.98 -12.59
C ASP A 91 7.49 -9.43 -12.66
N LEU A 92 6.55 -8.49 -12.86
CA LEU A 92 5.10 -8.74 -12.97
C LEU A 92 4.59 -8.76 -14.43
N CYS A 93 5.43 -8.40 -15.40
CA CYS A 93 5.05 -8.34 -16.81
C CYS A 93 5.21 -9.72 -17.49
N ASP A 94 4.17 -10.21 -18.17
CA ASP A 94 4.13 -11.59 -18.70
C ASP A 94 5.00 -11.82 -19.96
N ASP A 95 5.04 -10.91 -20.94
CA ASP A 95 5.61 -11.24 -22.27
C ASP A 95 6.45 -10.15 -22.95
N ALA A 96 6.31 -8.88 -22.55
CA ALA A 96 7.21 -7.80 -22.98
C ALA A 96 7.19 -6.71 -21.91
N CYS A 97 8.28 -6.59 -21.15
CA CYS A 97 8.38 -5.50 -20.21
C CYS A 97 8.44 -4.17 -20.98
N PRO A 98 7.65 -3.14 -20.63
CA PRO A 98 7.70 -1.86 -21.31
C PRO A 98 9.12 -1.31 -21.31
N THR A 99 9.61 -0.81 -22.45
CA THR A 99 10.78 0.09 -22.45
C THR A 99 10.40 1.35 -21.68
N GLY A 100 10.91 1.52 -20.47
CA GLY A 100 10.43 2.57 -19.57
C GLY A 100 11.25 2.73 -18.28
N PRO A 101 10.74 3.51 -17.31
CA PRO A 101 11.39 3.72 -16.02
C PRO A 101 11.47 2.41 -15.22
N GLU A 102 12.49 2.28 -14.37
CA GLU A 102 12.66 1.09 -13.53
C GLU A 102 11.83 1.24 -12.26
N LEU A 103 10.55 0.85 -12.37
CA LEU A 103 9.54 1.03 -11.33
C LEU A 103 9.63 -0.02 -10.22
N ASN A 104 9.67 0.44 -8.98
CA ASN A 104 9.50 -0.39 -7.78
C ASN A 104 8.17 -0.05 -7.09
N ALA A 105 7.29 -1.04 -6.99
CA ALA A 105 5.99 -0.93 -6.33
C ALA A 105 6.14 -0.89 -4.80
N PHE A 106 5.46 0.06 -4.18
CA PHE A 106 5.41 0.21 -2.72
C PHE A 106 3.98 0.12 -2.15
N PHE A 107 2.97 0.10 -3.01
CA PHE A 107 1.56 0.00 -2.62
C PHE A 107 0.83 -0.90 -3.62
N SER A 108 -0.02 -1.79 -3.13
CA SER A 108 -0.94 -2.60 -3.96
C SER A 108 -2.39 -2.19 -3.75
N SER A 109 -3.15 -2.10 -4.84
CA SER A 109 -4.60 -1.87 -4.84
C SER A 109 -5.42 -3.09 -4.41
N GLY A 110 -4.80 -4.27 -4.26
CA GLY A 110 -5.49 -5.55 -4.07
C GLY A 110 -6.22 -6.08 -5.32
N ALA A 111 -6.34 -5.28 -6.38
CA ALA A 111 -6.95 -5.66 -7.66
C ALA A 111 -5.93 -5.83 -8.79
N GLY A 112 -4.64 -5.81 -8.48
CA GLY A 112 -3.55 -5.98 -9.46
C GLY A 112 -2.87 -4.68 -9.89
N ASP A 113 -3.42 -3.52 -9.56
CA ASP A 113 -2.78 -2.22 -9.81
C ASP A 113 -1.86 -1.82 -8.67
N TYR A 114 -0.82 -1.04 -8.97
CA TYR A 114 0.21 -0.66 -8.00
C TYR A 114 0.54 0.83 -8.08
N MET A 115 0.92 1.42 -6.95
CA MET A 115 1.74 2.64 -6.99
C MET A 115 3.21 2.26 -6.91
N ALA A 116 4.00 2.89 -7.76
CA ALA A 116 5.41 2.61 -7.90
C ALA A 116 6.24 3.88 -8.02
N VAL A 117 7.53 3.78 -7.73
CA VAL A 117 8.49 4.87 -7.89
C VAL A 117 9.55 4.50 -8.92
N ASP A 118 9.99 5.45 -9.73
CA ASP A 118 11.15 5.26 -10.58
C ASP A 118 12.44 5.38 -9.76
N LYS A 119 13.14 4.25 -9.58
CA LYS A 119 14.37 4.18 -8.78
C LYS A 119 15.52 5.02 -9.34
N ASN A 120 15.45 5.43 -10.60
CA ASN A 120 16.48 6.21 -11.28
C ASN A 120 16.15 7.72 -11.35
N SER A 121 14.99 8.13 -10.85
CA SER A 121 14.55 9.52 -10.89
C SER A 121 15.07 10.32 -9.67
N PHE A 122 15.53 11.55 -9.91
CA PHE A 122 15.88 12.50 -8.84
C PHE A 122 15.43 13.92 -9.22
N PRO A 123 14.42 14.50 -8.54
CA PRO A 123 13.67 13.95 -7.38
C PRO A 123 12.86 12.69 -7.73
N PRO A 124 12.45 11.88 -6.72
CA PRO A 124 11.60 10.72 -6.92
C PRO A 124 10.30 11.08 -7.65
N VAL A 125 9.96 10.32 -8.68
CA VAL A 125 8.69 10.43 -9.42
C VAL A 125 7.85 9.17 -9.18
N ASN A 126 6.62 9.38 -8.70
CA ASN A 126 5.68 8.31 -8.43
C ASN A 126 4.73 8.10 -9.61
N TYR A 127 4.32 6.84 -9.78
CA TYR A 127 3.52 6.34 -10.89
C TYR A 127 2.37 5.50 -10.37
N ILE A 128 1.27 5.46 -11.12
CA ILE A 128 0.32 4.35 -11.05
C ILE A 128 0.63 3.40 -12.21
N TRP A 129 0.95 2.16 -11.88
CA TRP A 129 1.01 1.09 -12.84
C TRP A 129 -0.32 0.34 -12.85
N TRP A 130 -0.92 0.27 -14.03
CA TRP A 130 -2.20 -0.38 -14.29
C TRP A 130 -1.97 -1.74 -14.91
N HIS A 131 -2.49 -2.80 -14.29
CA HIS A 131 -2.29 -4.17 -14.82
C HIS A 131 -2.93 -4.34 -16.20
N GLU A 132 -4.06 -3.66 -16.46
CA GLU A 132 -4.78 -3.68 -17.73
C GLU A 132 -4.15 -2.78 -18.81
N LYS A 133 -3.22 -1.89 -18.41
CA LYS A 133 -2.62 -0.88 -19.30
C LYS A 133 -1.14 -0.66 -18.98
N GLN A 134 -0.39 -1.76 -18.95
CA GLN A 134 1.01 -1.81 -18.49
C GLN A 134 1.95 -0.84 -19.22
N ASP A 135 1.69 -0.55 -20.51
CA ASP A 135 2.50 0.34 -21.35
C ASP A 135 2.28 1.84 -21.11
N CYS A 136 1.27 2.21 -20.33
CA CYS A 136 0.90 3.61 -20.11
C CYS A 136 0.57 3.87 -18.64
N PRO A 137 1.57 3.78 -17.74
CA PRO A 137 1.38 4.16 -16.35
C PRO A 137 1.08 5.66 -16.25
N ASP A 138 0.26 6.03 -15.27
CA ASP A 138 0.08 7.45 -14.94
C ASP A 138 1.31 7.94 -14.18
N VAL A 139 1.75 9.16 -14.48
CA VAL A 139 3.02 9.72 -14.00
C VAL A 139 2.75 10.95 -13.13
N ASP A 140 3.62 11.21 -12.16
CA ASP A 140 3.60 12.40 -11.30
C ASP A 140 2.30 12.50 -10.48
N ILE A 141 1.95 11.38 -9.85
CA ILE A 141 0.74 11.27 -9.04
C ILE A 141 0.92 11.92 -7.66
N ASP A 142 -0.14 12.51 -7.13
CA ASP A 142 -0.19 12.90 -5.73
C ASP A 142 -0.46 11.68 -4.86
N THR A 143 0.60 11.13 -4.28
CA THR A 143 0.61 9.78 -3.71
C THR A 143 -0.37 9.62 -2.54
N TRP A 144 -0.39 10.57 -1.62
CA TRP A 144 -1.24 10.43 -0.43
C TRP A 144 -2.74 10.54 -0.74
N PRO A 145 -3.22 11.53 -1.51
CA PRO A 145 -4.63 11.58 -1.90
C PRO A 145 -5.06 10.39 -2.75
N THR A 146 -4.22 9.91 -3.68
CA THR A 146 -4.56 8.70 -4.45
C THR A 146 -4.64 7.48 -3.54
N MET A 147 -3.70 7.35 -2.59
CA MET A 147 -3.68 6.23 -1.64
C MET A 147 -4.92 6.25 -0.74
N ASP A 148 -5.23 7.42 -0.17
CA ASP A 148 -6.42 7.62 0.66
C ASP A 148 -7.70 7.29 -0.14
N ALA A 149 -7.80 7.71 -1.41
CA ALA A 149 -8.94 7.42 -2.27
C ALA A 149 -9.10 5.92 -2.59
N TRP A 150 -8.01 5.22 -2.90
CA TRP A 150 -8.05 3.78 -3.17
C TRP A 150 -8.41 2.98 -1.92
N MET A 151 -7.84 3.34 -0.78
CA MET A 151 -8.19 2.73 0.49
C MET A 151 -9.67 2.98 0.85
N ASP A 152 -10.17 4.20 0.66
CA ASP A 152 -11.60 4.51 0.85
C ASP A 152 -12.49 3.65 -0.06
N ILE A 153 -12.19 3.55 -1.35
CA ILE A 153 -12.96 2.72 -2.31
C ILE A 153 -12.94 1.24 -1.94
N PHE A 154 -11.79 0.70 -1.53
CA PHE A 154 -11.69 -0.71 -1.14
C PHE A 154 -12.51 -1.02 0.10
N LEU A 155 -12.48 -0.09 1.05
CA LEU A 155 -13.29 -0.18 2.25
C LEU A 155 -14.79 -0.15 1.88
N GLU A 156 -15.25 0.80 1.06
CA GLU A 156 -16.65 0.88 0.59
C GLU A 156 -17.09 -0.34 -0.25
N ASN A 157 -16.20 -0.91 -1.08
CA ASN A 157 -16.55 -2.05 -1.94
C ASN A 157 -16.56 -3.41 -1.22
N SER A 158 -16.00 -3.49 -0.01
CA SER A 158 -16.13 -4.69 0.82
C SER A 158 -17.60 -5.07 1.13
N ASP A 159 -18.53 -4.13 0.87
CA ASP A 159 -19.98 -4.26 1.04
C ASP A 159 -20.71 -4.94 -0.13
N SER A 160 -20.08 -5.13 -1.30
CA SER A 160 -20.85 -5.37 -2.55
C SER A 160 -21.16 -6.83 -2.92
N ASN A 161 -20.59 -7.82 -2.23
CA ASN A 161 -20.70 -9.23 -2.65
C ASN A 161 -21.92 -10.00 -2.09
N GLU A 162 -22.90 -9.35 -1.45
CA GLU A 162 -24.12 -10.03 -0.96
C GLU A 162 -25.33 -10.03 -1.92
N SER A 163 -25.26 -9.46 -3.14
CA SER A 163 -26.47 -9.33 -3.99
C SER A 163 -26.61 -10.27 -5.20
N ILE A 164 -25.79 -11.32 -5.34
CA ILE A 164 -25.99 -12.33 -6.41
C ILE A 164 -26.47 -13.66 -5.82
N LEU A 165 -27.62 -13.64 -5.14
CA LEU A 165 -28.47 -14.81 -4.90
C LEU A 165 -29.94 -14.36 -4.77
N GLU A 166 -30.55 -13.92 -5.88
CA GLU A 166 -32.01 -13.95 -6.08
C GLU A 166 -32.38 -14.95 -7.19
#